data_AF-A0A1Q7L3T1-F1
#
_entry.id   AF-A0A1Q7L3T1-F1
#
_cell.length_a   1.000
_cell.length_b   1.000
_cell.length_c   1.000
_cell.angle_alpha   90.00
_cell.angle_beta   90.00
_cell.angle_gamma   90.00
#
_symmetry.space_group_name_H-M   'P 1'
#
loop_
_entity.id
_entity.type
_entity.pdbx_description
1 polymer ?
#
loop_
_entity_poly.entity_id
_entity_poly.type
_entity_poly.pdbx_seq_one_letter_code
_entity_poly.pdbx_strand_id
1 'polypeptide(L)'
;MANSTEWQGRIAPDFELKTTRGERFQLSENVGKKIIVLNFFATWCGPCREEMPELNTYFNAHKAESFLLLGIDAEEKEDRVEAFLTDLKIDFPAGVDAGPIQKQYGVSAFPTTVLIGVDGKVQLYEAGALANAEVAFDKLLSKNRQLMQSGHVISPEEYRLEAQKQPALPVRQSAEKPAAEEDDKLDPRGKRIVARMDCPCGCDKKVQGCTCSTSSHIKKALATEDFKDKPDDEIMKALNKRFCSGAM
;
A
#
# COMPACT_ATOMS: atom_id res chain seq x y z
N MET A 1 -4.92 2.92 -8.90
CA MET A 1 -3.70 2.08 -8.92
C MET A 1 -2.68 2.74 -9.82
N ALA A 2 -1.54 3.18 -9.26
CA ALA A 2 -0.37 3.44 -10.09
C ALA A 2 0.01 2.09 -10.75
N ASN A 3 0.14 2.05 -12.07
CA ASN A 3 0.51 0.81 -12.74
C ASN A 3 2.00 0.53 -12.46
N SER A 4 2.43 -0.73 -12.37
CA SER A 4 3.85 -1.09 -12.15
C SER A 4 4.80 -0.39 -13.13
N THR A 5 4.31 -0.12 -14.35
CA THR A 5 5.02 0.62 -15.40
C THR A 5 5.24 2.11 -15.09
N GLU A 6 4.41 2.76 -14.28
CA GLU A 6 4.51 4.19 -13.99
C GLU A 6 5.66 4.51 -13.02
N TRP A 7 6.02 3.58 -12.15
CA TRP A 7 7.14 3.73 -11.23
C TRP A 7 8.50 3.40 -11.86
N GLN A 8 8.52 2.48 -12.83
CA GLN A 8 9.76 2.01 -13.42
C GLN A 8 10.57 3.15 -14.07
N GLY A 9 11.83 3.28 -13.65
CA GLY A 9 12.77 4.30 -14.12
C GLY A 9 12.65 5.67 -13.43
N ARG A 10 11.65 5.88 -12.56
CA ARG A 10 11.54 7.10 -11.74
C ARG A 10 12.54 7.07 -10.60
N ILE A 11 12.94 8.24 -10.12
CA ILE A 11 13.80 8.35 -8.95
C ILE A 11 12.94 8.04 -7.72
N ALA A 12 13.41 7.11 -6.91
CA ALA A 12 12.72 6.72 -5.69
C ALA A 12 12.59 7.95 -4.77
N PRO A 13 11.40 8.29 -4.27
CA PRO A 13 11.25 9.44 -3.38
C PRO A 13 11.98 9.22 -2.05
N ASP A 14 12.75 10.22 -1.62
CA ASP A 14 13.51 10.15 -0.36
C ASP A 14 12.59 10.17 0.85
N PHE A 15 12.97 9.47 1.91
CA PHE A 15 12.25 9.42 3.18
C PHE A 15 13.18 9.05 4.34
N GLU A 16 12.75 9.44 5.54
CA GLU A 16 13.33 8.99 6.79
C GLU A 16 12.35 8.06 7.51
N LEU A 17 12.85 6.98 8.09
CA LEU A 17 12.08 6.04 8.90
C LEU A 17 12.90 5.63 10.11
N LYS A 18 12.28 5.65 11.29
CA LYS A 18 12.84 5.00 12.48
C LYS A 18 12.39 3.55 12.50
N THR A 19 13.32 2.62 12.59
CA THR A 19 13.01 1.18 12.68
C THR A 19 12.50 0.84 14.09
N THR A 20 11.80 -0.29 14.21
CA THR A 20 11.38 -0.87 15.50
C THR A 20 12.59 -1.21 16.40
N ARG A 21 13.78 -1.38 15.81
CA ARG A 21 15.04 -1.57 16.55
C ARG A 21 15.67 -0.25 17.01
N GLY A 22 15.01 0.88 16.77
CA GLY A 22 15.47 2.23 17.14
C GLY A 22 16.49 2.85 16.19
N GLU A 23 16.81 2.20 15.08
CA GLU A 23 17.77 2.69 14.10
C GLU A 23 17.13 3.73 13.18
N ARG A 24 17.82 4.82 12.89
CA ARG A 24 17.40 5.78 11.86
C ARG A 24 17.80 5.26 10.49
N PHE A 25 16.83 5.16 9.59
CA PHE A 25 17.04 4.86 8.18
C PHE A 25 16.69 6.08 7.33
N GLN A 26 17.61 6.51 6.47
CA GLN A 26 17.37 7.52 5.44
C GLN A 26 17.68 6.90 4.08
N LEU A 27 16.75 7.01 3.13
CA LEU A 27 16.94 6.42 1.80
C LEU A 27 18.15 7.04 1.07
N SER A 28 18.26 8.38 1.04
CA SER A 28 19.39 9.10 0.42
C SER A 28 20.77 8.74 0.95
N GLU A 29 20.89 8.22 2.17
CA GLU A 29 22.18 7.81 2.74
C GLU A 29 22.64 6.42 2.28
N ASN A 30 21.71 5.62 1.73
CA ASN A 30 21.92 4.22 1.34
C ASN A 30 21.91 4.02 -0.18
N VAL A 31 21.16 4.83 -0.92
CA VAL A 31 21.13 4.80 -2.39
C VAL A 31 22.54 5.02 -2.95
N GLY A 32 22.89 4.30 -4.02
CA GLY A 32 24.23 4.29 -4.61
C GLY A 32 25.25 3.40 -3.89
N LYS A 33 25.01 3.05 -2.62
CA LYS A 33 25.84 2.10 -1.86
C LYS A 33 25.27 0.69 -1.84
N LYS A 34 23.94 0.59 -1.87
CA LYS A 34 23.20 -0.66 -1.79
C LYS A 34 22.08 -0.70 -2.82
N ILE A 35 21.72 -1.91 -3.21
CA ILE A 35 20.46 -2.22 -3.88
C ILE A 35 19.40 -2.34 -2.78
N ILE A 36 18.30 -1.61 -2.89
CA ILE A 36 17.34 -1.46 -1.79
C ILE A 36 16.00 -2.04 -2.20
N VAL A 37 15.41 -2.88 -1.36
CA VAL A 37 14.05 -3.38 -1.48
C VAL A 37 13.22 -2.82 -0.34
N LEU A 38 12.11 -2.17 -0.67
CA LEU A 38 11.10 -1.74 0.27
C LEU A 38 9.94 -2.72 0.19
N ASN A 39 9.53 -3.29 1.32
CA ASN A 39 8.35 -4.13 1.41
C ASN A 39 7.32 -3.42 2.30
N PHE A 40 6.24 -2.94 1.69
CA PHE A 40 5.11 -2.33 2.39
C PHE A 40 4.13 -3.42 2.80
N PHE A 41 3.83 -3.50 4.10
CA PHE A 41 3.01 -4.58 4.66
C PHE A 41 2.07 -4.07 5.75
N ALA A 42 1.19 -4.96 6.19
CA ALA A 42 0.42 -4.80 7.41
C ALA A 42 0.34 -6.15 8.13
N THR A 43 0.33 -6.16 9.46
CA THR A 43 0.37 -7.39 10.28
C THR A 43 -0.87 -8.28 10.12
N TRP A 44 -2.00 -7.69 9.70
CA TRP A 44 -3.27 -8.37 9.41
C TRP A 44 -3.38 -8.84 7.95
N CYS A 45 -2.42 -8.53 7.09
CA CYS A 45 -2.41 -8.92 5.69
C CYS A 45 -1.93 -10.39 5.54
N GLY A 46 -2.87 -11.28 5.19
CA GLY A 46 -2.59 -12.70 4.96
C GLY A 46 -1.46 -12.94 3.93
N PRO A 47 -1.55 -12.39 2.71
CA PRO A 47 -0.49 -12.56 1.70
C PRO A 47 0.87 -12.02 2.15
N CYS A 48 0.91 -10.95 2.95
CA CYS A 48 2.16 -10.41 3.50
C CYS A 48 2.81 -11.43 4.44
N ARG A 49 2.02 -12.06 5.32
CA ARG A 49 2.49 -13.12 6.22
C ARG A 49 3.07 -14.32 5.47
N GLU A 50 2.50 -14.65 4.31
CA GLU A 50 2.98 -15.74 3.46
C GLU A 50 4.28 -15.39 2.71
N GLU A 51 4.42 -14.16 2.23
CA GLU A 51 5.58 -13.70 1.45
C GLU A 51 6.82 -13.42 2.32
N MET A 52 6.65 -12.84 3.51
CA MET A 52 7.76 -12.33 4.31
C MET A 52 8.83 -13.37 4.71
N PRO A 53 8.51 -14.65 5.01
CA PRO A 53 9.53 -15.68 5.25
C PRO A 53 10.46 -15.92 4.05
N GLU A 54 9.92 -15.86 2.83
CA GLU A 54 10.70 -16.00 1.59
C GLU A 54 11.63 -14.77 1.41
N LEU A 55 11.09 -13.56 1.60
CA LEU A 55 11.88 -12.33 1.59
C LEU A 55 12.98 -12.34 2.65
N ASN A 56 12.70 -12.88 3.83
CA ASN A 56 13.67 -12.99 4.91
C ASN A 56 14.80 -13.98 4.56
N THR A 57 14.46 -15.11 3.95
CA THR A 57 15.45 -16.07 3.45
C THR A 57 16.36 -15.43 2.41
N TYR A 58 15.77 -14.74 1.43
CA TYR A 58 16.53 -14.03 0.40
C TYR A 58 17.41 -12.92 0.98
N PHE A 59 16.89 -12.12 1.92
CA PHE A 59 17.66 -11.10 2.63
C PHE A 59 18.86 -11.70 3.35
N ASN A 60 18.67 -12.80 4.08
CA ASN A 60 19.75 -13.44 4.81
C ASN A 60 20.85 -13.99 3.90
N ALA A 61 20.50 -14.50 2.72
CA ALA A 61 21.46 -14.94 1.71
C ALA A 61 22.27 -13.76 1.12
N HIS A 62 21.66 -12.58 0.97
CA HIS A 62 22.25 -11.47 0.22
C HIS A 62 22.71 -10.27 1.04
N LYS A 63 22.44 -10.19 2.34
CA LYS A 63 22.77 -9.03 3.19
C LYS A 63 24.26 -8.66 3.25
N ALA A 64 25.15 -9.59 2.90
CA ALA A 64 26.59 -9.33 2.75
C ALA A 64 26.98 -8.69 1.40
N GLU A 65 26.08 -8.69 0.40
CA GLU A 65 26.35 -8.38 -1.01
C GLU A 65 25.76 -7.02 -1.43
N SER A 66 25.99 -5.97 -0.64
CA SER A 66 25.47 -4.61 -0.91
C SER A 66 23.97 -4.59 -1.20
N PHE A 67 23.21 -5.41 -0.48
CA PHE A 67 21.75 -5.51 -0.55
C PHE A 67 21.12 -5.08 0.77
N LEU A 68 19.98 -4.43 0.69
CA LEU A 68 19.17 -4.04 1.85
C LEU A 68 17.71 -4.32 1.56
N LEU A 69 17.01 -4.91 2.52
CA LEU A 69 15.56 -5.01 2.54
C LEU A 69 15.07 -4.24 3.77
N LEU A 70 14.05 -3.39 3.59
CA LEU A 70 13.40 -2.63 4.65
C LEU A 70 11.89 -2.89 4.61
N GLY A 71 11.34 -3.38 5.72
CA GLY A 71 9.89 -3.45 5.92
C GLY A 71 9.31 -2.11 6.33
N ILE A 72 8.15 -1.75 5.78
CA ILE A 72 7.43 -0.52 6.10
C ILE A 72 5.99 -0.90 6.44
N ASP A 73 5.65 -0.82 7.72
CA ASP A 73 4.31 -1.13 8.22
C ASP A 73 3.33 0.03 8.04
N ALA A 74 2.06 -0.32 7.85
CA ALA A 74 0.95 0.59 7.60
C ALA A 74 0.28 1.12 8.88
N GLU A 75 0.85 2.19 9.46
CA GLU A 75 0.26 2.99 10.55
C GLU A 75 -0.16 2.18 11.80
N GLU A 76 0.36 0.97 12.00
CA GLU A 76 0.02 0.15 13.17
C GLU A 76 0.85 0.55 14.40
N LYS A 77 0.45 0.04 15.56
CA LYS A 77 1.24 0.25 16.78
C LYS A 77 2.55 -0.53 16.71
N GLU A 78 3.65 0.11 17.10
CA GLU A 78 5.00 -0.46 17.07
C GLU A 78 5.09 -1.83 17.77
N ASP A 79 4.43 -1.99 18.92
CA ASP A 79 4.39 -3.25 19.70
C ASP A 79 3.76 -4.41 18.92
N ARG A 80 2.70 -4.14 18.15
CA ARG A 80 2.06 -5.13 17.27
C ARG A 80 2.99 -5.55 16.15
N VAL A 81 3.69 -4.59 15.54
CA VAL A 81 4.63 -4.83 14.45
C VAL A 81 5.82 -5.64 14.95
N GLU A 82 6.38 -5.29 16.10
CA GLU A 82 7.46 -6.06 16.74
C GLU A 82 7.05 -7.50 17.05
N ALA A 83 5.87 -7.70 17.61
CA ALA A 83 5.35 -9.03 17.91
C ALA A 83 5.19 -9.86 16.62
N PHE A 84 4.68 -9.26 15.55
CA PHE A 84 4.51 -9.90 14.25
C PHE A 84 5.85 -10.29 13.61
N LEU A 85 6.84 -9.38 13.62
CA LEU A 85 8.18 -9.66 13.11
C LEU A 85 8.88 -10.76 13.91
N THR A 86 8.67 -10.79 15.23
CA THR A 86 9.21 -11.83 16.12
C THR A 86 8.58 -13.19 15.84
N ASP A 87 7.26 -13.25 15.70
CA ASP A 87 6.50 -14.45 15.37
C ASP A 87 6.99 -15.08 14.06
N LEU A 88 7.22 -14.24 13.04
CA LEU A 88 7.73 -14.67 11.73
C LEU A 88 9.26 -14.81 11.65
N LYS A 89 9.98 -14.50 12.73
CA LYS A 89 11.45 -14.53 12.81
C LYS A 89 12.12 -13.72 11.69
N ILE A 90 11.64 -12.49 11.51
CA ILE A 90 12.13 -11.57 10.47
C ILE A 90 13.41 -10.86 10.93
N ASP A 91 14.47 -10.99 10.13
CA ASP A 91 15.80 -10.46 10.42
C ASP A 91 16.05 -9.10 9.80
N PHE A 92 15.41 -8.79 8.67
CA PHE A 92 15.55 -7.48 8.03
C PHE A 92 14.93 -6.37 8.89
N PRO A 93 15.48 -5.14 8.85
CA PRO A 93 14.91 -4.01 9.58
C PRO A 93 13.51 -3.67 9.07
N ALA A 94 12.64 -3.24 9.96
CA ALA A 94 11.33 -2.71 9.62
C ALA A 94 10.98 -1.54 10.53
N GLY A 95 10.11 -0.64 10.07
CA GLY A 95 9.61 0.48 10.86
C GLY A 95 8.15 0.78 10.53
N VAL A 96 7.52 1.57 11.39
CA VAL A 96 6.13 2.00 11.23
C VAL A 96 6.10 3.32 10.45
N ASP A 97 5.42 3.33 9.32
CA ASP A 97 5.10 4.57 8.63
C ASP A 97 3.79 5.16 9.16
N ALA A 98 3.81 6.44 9.53
CA ALA A 98 2.61 7.17 9.96
C ALA A 98 1.71 7.60 8.77
N GLY A 99 1.94 7.04 7.57
CA GLY A 99 1.20 7.30 6.34
C GLY A 99 1.96 8.07 5.24
N PRO A 100 2.88 9.02 5.53
CA PRO A 100 3.55 9.80 4.49
C PRO A 100 4.34 8.97 3.48
N ILE A 101 5.05 7.93 3.92
CA ILE A 101 5.91 7.14 3.02
C ILE A 101 5.04 6.33 2.06
N GLN A 102 4.02 5.63 2.58
CA GLN A 102 3.05 4.90 1.76
C GLN A 102 2.39 5.80 0.73
N LYS A 103 1.96 7.00 1.14
CA LYS A 103 1.36 8.00 0.24
C LYS A 103 2.35 8.46 -0.83
N GLN A 104 3.60 8.72 -0.46
CA GLN A 104 4.66 9.16 -1.37
C GLN A 104 4.99 8.10 -2.43
N TYR A 105 4.91 6.82 -2.06
CA TYR A 105 5.07 5.68 -2.97
C TYR A 105 3.77 5.23 -3.64
N GLY A 106 2.63 5.89 -3.38
CA GLY A 106 1.34 5.55 -3.98
C GLY A 106 0.82 4.16 -3.62
N VAL A 107 1.22 3.65 -2.45
CA VAL A 107 0.84 2.32 -1.95
C VAL A 107 -0.65 2.34 -1.63
N SER A 108 -1.39 1.40 -2.22
CA SER A 108 -2.85 1.28 -2.07
C SER A 108 -3.32 -0.16 -1.82
N ALA A 109 -2.38 -1.10 -1.76
CA ALA A 109 -2.62 -2.50 -1.48
C ALA A 109 -1.38 -3.10 -0.81
N PHE A 110 -1.58 -4.12 0.02
CA PHE A 110 -0.51 -4.87 0.67
C PHE A 110 -0.55 -6.35 0.23
N PRO A 111 0.63 -6.98 0.05
CA PRO A 111 1.94 -6.34 0.08
C PRO A 111 2.18 -5.48 -1.17
N THR A 112 3.08 -4.50 -1.06
CA THR A 112 3.68 -3.82 -2.21
C THR A 112 5.19 -3.88 -2.06
N THR A 113 5.89 -4.33 -3.10
CA THR A 113 7.34 -4.47 -3.09
C THR A 113 7.98 -3.55 -4.14
N VAL A 114 8.95 -2.75 -3.72
CA VAL A 114 9.66 -1.78 -4.57
C VAL A 114 11.14 -2.06 -4.53
N LEU A 115 11.78 -2.29 -5.69
CA LEU A 115 13.23 -2.41 -5.81
C LEU A 115 13.80 -1.13 -6.38
N ILE A 116 14.77 -0.56 -5.67
CA ILE A 116 15.50 0.65 -6.02
C ILE A 116 16.93 0.25 -6.37
N GLY A 117 17.35 0.64 -7.58
CA GLY A 117 18.70 0.42 -8.07
C GLY A 117 19.74 1.34 -7.46
N VAL A 118 21.00 1.04 -7.76
CA VAL A 118 22.15 1.87 -7.33
C VAL A 118 22.26 3.20 -8.09
N ASP A 119 21.43 3.37 -9.12
CA ASP A 119 21.19 4.62 -9.84
C ASP A 119 20.05 5.45 -9.20
N GLY A 120 19.50 5.00 -8.06
CA GLY A 120 18.41 5.65 -7.34
C GLY A 120 17.05 5.51 -8.01
N LYS A 121 16.96 4.74 -9.10
CA LYS A 121 15.71 4.54 -9.84
C LYS A 121 14.96 3.31 -9.36
N VAL A 122 13.64 3.39 -9.38
CA VAL A 122 12.79 2.23 -9.17
C VAL A 122 12.90 1.31 -10.39
N GLN A 123 13.28 0.06 -10.16
CA GLN A 123 13.46 -0.96 -11.21
C GLN A 123 12.36 -2.01 -11.19
N LEU A 124 11.73 -2.20 -10.02
CA LEU A 124 10.56 -3.04 -9.80
C LEU A 124 9.57 -2.30 -8.91
N TYR A 125 8.29 -2.37 -9.25
CA TYR A 125 7.18 -1.99 -8.39
C TYR A 125 6.08 -3.04 -8.58
N GLU A 126 5.89 -3.89 -7.58
CA GLU A 126 4.93 -4.99 -7.60
C GLU A 126 3.87 -4.74 -6.53
N ALA A 127 2.61 -4.64 -6.93
CA ALA A 127 1.47 -4.54 -6.01
C ALA A 127 0.79 -5.90 -5.92
N GLY A 128 1.11 -6.65 -4.86
CA GLY A 128 0.76 -8.06 -4.71
C GLY A 128 1.93 -8.87 -4.14
N ALA A 129 1.64 -10.08 -3.70
CA ALA A 129 2.65 -10.97 -3.12
C ALA A 129 3.57 -11.53 -4.21
N LEU A 130 4.88 -11.52 -3.93
CA LEU A 130 5.88 -12.23 -4.71
C LEU A 130 5.84 -13.71 -4.33
N ALA A 131 5.66 -14.56 -5.34
CA ALA A 131 5.73 -16.01 -5.15
C ALA A 131 7.17 -16.52 -4.98
N ASN A 132 8.17 -15.78 -5.49
CA ASN A 132 9.57 -16.17 -5.44
C ASN A 132 10.47 -14.94 -5.54
N ALA A 133 11.32 -14.74 -4.53
CA ALA A 133 12.18 -13.57 -4.44
C ALA A 133 13.35 -13.62 -5.43
N GLU A 134 13.95 -14.80 -5.66
CA GLU A 134 15.07 -15.00 -6.59
C GLU A 134 14.68 -14.61 -8.02
N VAL A 135 13.54 -15.11 -8.50
CA VAL A 135 13.00 -14.80 -9.83
C VAL A 135 12.72 -13.30 -9.97
N ALA A 136 12.22 -12.66 -8.91
CA ALA A 136 11.92 -11.23 -8.92
C ALA A 136 13.19 -10.36 -8.92
N PHE A 137 14.23 -10.78 -8.21
CA PHE A 137 15.34 -9.90 -7.83
C PHE A 137 16.66 -10.22 -8.54
N ASP A 138 17.01 -11.48 -8.80
CA ASP A 138 18.37 -11.89 -9.19
C ASP A 138 18.89 -11.15 -10.43
N LYS A 139 18.04 -11.03 -11.46
CA LYS A 139 18.40 -10.31 -12.69
C LYS A 139 18.69 -8.84 -12.40
N LEU A 140 17.92 -8.22 -11.52
CA LEU A 140 18.11 -6.83 -11.12
C LEU A 140 19.36 -6.69 -10.24
N LEU A 141 19.61 -7.62 -9.31
CA LEU A 141 20.82 -7.58 -8.49
C LEU A 141 22.08 -7.73 -9.34
N SER A 142 22.11 -8.72 -10.24
CA SER A 142 23.21 -8.93 -11.19
C SER A 142 23.52 -7.64 -11.97
N LYS A 143 22.50 -7.01 -12.55
CA LYS A 143 22.65 -5.75 -13.29
C LYS A 143 23.21 -4.64 -12.41
N ASN A 144 22.68 -4.43 -11.21
CA ASN A 144 23.15 -3.35 -10.34
C ASN A 144 24.56 -3.61 -9.79
N ARG A 145 24.95 -4.87 -9.56
CA ARG A 145 26.33 -5.21 -9.18
C ARG A 145 27.32 -4.82 -10.28
N GLN A 146 26.98 -5.03 -11.54
CA GLN A 146 27.80 -4.56 -12.66
C GLN A 146 27.89 -3.03 -12.71
N LEU A 147 26.79 -2.33 -12.44
CA LEU A 147 26.80 -0.86 -12.33
C LEU A 147 27.70 -0.38 -11.18
N MET A 148 27.63 -1.01 -10.01
CA MET A 148 28.53 -0.72 -8.88
C MET A 148 30.00 -0.94 -9.24
N GLN A 149 30.33 -2.07 -9.88
CA GLN A 149 31.70 -2.40 -10.28
C GLN A 149 32.27 -1.45 -11.34
N SER A 150 31.41 -0.93 -12.22
CA SER A 150 31.80 0.03 -13.26
C SER A 150 31.73 1.49 -12.81
N GLY A 151 31.38 1.75 -11.54
CA GLY A 151 31.28 3.10 -10.98
C GLY A 151 30.04 3.90 -11.42
N HIS A 152 29.08 3.27 -12.10
CA HIS A 152 27.83 3.90 -12.54
C HIS A 152 26.78 3.89 -11.42
N VAL A 153 27.12 4.48 -10.27
CA VAL A 153 26.22 4.65 -9.12
C VAL A 153 25.88 6.12 -8.94
N ILE A 154 24.68 6.42 -8.46
CA ILE A 154 24.28 7.80 -8.16
C ILE A 154 24.91 8.24 -6.84
N SER A 155 25.41 9.47 -6.77
CA SER A 155 25.85 10.05 -5.49
C SER A 155 24.65 10.52 -4.64
N PRO A 156 24.78 10.63 -3.30
CA PRO A 156 23.71 11.14 -2.45
C PRO A 156 23.26 12.58 -2.79
N GLU A 157 24.15 13.40 -3.35
CA GLU A 157 23.82 14.77 -3.76
C GLU A 157 23.01 14.77 -5.06
N GLU A 158 23.47 14.04 -6.08
CA GLU A 158 22.74 13.88 -7.34
C GLU A 158 21.37 13.26 -7.11
N TYR A 159 21.28 12.23 -6.27
CA TYR A 159 20.01 11.60 -5.92
C TYR A 159 19.02 12.61 -5.33
N ARG A 160 19.44 13.41 -4.35
CA ARG A 160 18.57 14.43 -3.73
C ARG A 160 18.13 15.49 -4.73
N LEU A 161 19.01 15.92 -5.63
CA LEU A 161 18.67 16.87 -6.70
C LEU A 161 17.64 16.29 -7.66
N GLU A 162 17.83 15.05 -8.11
CA GLU A 162 16.92 14.38 -9.03
C GLU A 162 15.55 14.08 -8.38
N ALA A 163 15.53 13.69 -7.10
CA ALA A 163 14.31 13.45 -6.35
C ALA A 163 13.46 14.73 -6.20
N GLN A 164 14.09 15.90 -6.03
CA GLN A 164 13.39 17.20 -5.92
C GLN A 164 12.80 17.68 -7.26
N LYS A 165 13.46 17.37 -8.38
CA LYS A 165 12.98 17.75 -9.73
C LYS A 165 11.77 16.94 -10.17
N GLN A 166 11.59 15.74 -9.64
CA GLN A 166 10.50 14.87 -10.05
C GLN A 166 9.20 15.26 -9.34
N PRO A 167 8.12 15.57 -10.09
CA PRO A 167 6.82 15.77 -9.47
C PRO A 167 6.38 14.47 -8.78
N ALA A 168 5.72 14.56 -7.63
CA ALA A 168 5.08 13.39 -7.04
C ALA A 168 4.16 12.75 -8.08
N LEU A 169 4.15 11.41 -8.19
CA LEU A 169 3.11 10.76 -8.99
C LEU A 169 1.77 11.22 -8.41
N PRO A 170 0.79 11.56 -9.25
CA PRO A 170 -0.55 11.79 -8.74
C PRO A 170 -0.92 10.51 -8.00
N VAL A 171 -1.08 10.60 -6.68
CA VAL A 171 -1.73 9.56 -5.91
C VAL A 171 -3.08 9.43 -6.60
N ARG A 172 -3.25 8.40 -7.42
CA ARG A 172 -4.56 8.05 -7.94
C ARG A 172 -5.32 7.70 -6.69
N GLN A 173 -6.01 8.70 -6.11
CA GLN A 173 -7.10 8.49 -5.20
C GLN A 173 -7.84 7.31 -5.80
N SER A 174 -7.87 6.22 -5.05
CA SER A 174 -8.60 5.02 -5.36
C SER A 174 -10.07 5.40 -5.42
N ALA A 175 -10.48 6.12 -6.47
CA ALA A 175 -11.72 6.89 -6.56
C ALA A 175 -12.33 7.08 -5.17
N GLU A 176 -11.69 7.87 -4.30
CA GLU A 176 -12.45 8.50 -3.22
C GLU A 176 -13.34 9.49 -3.94
N LYS A 177 -14.39 8.95 -4.54
CA LYS A 177 -15.51 9.73 -4.98
C LYS A 177 -16.02 10.34 -3.68
N PRO A 178 -15.90 11.66 -3.46
CA PRO A 178 -16.35 12.24 -2.22
C PRO A 178 -17.78 11.77 -1.98
N ALA A 179 -18.13 11.37 -0.75
CA ALA A 179 -19.46 10.84 -0.44
C ALA A 179 -20.59 11.73 -0.99
N ALA A 180 -20.31 13.04 -1.11
CA ALA A 180 -21.14 14.05 -1.76
C ALA A 180 -21.44 13.79 -3.26
N GLU A 181 -20.48 13.31 -4.06
CA GLU A 181 -20.69 12.99 -5.48
C GLU A 181 -21.44 11.67 -5.71
N GLU A 182 -21.36 10.70 -4.79
CA GLU A 182 -22.19 9.48 -4.85
C GLU A 182 -23.63 9.76 -4.44
N ASP A 183 -23.82 10.61 -3.43
CA ASP A 183 -25.15 11.05 -3.04
C ASP A 183 -25.82 11.87 -4.16
N ASP A 184 -25.07 12.62 -4.97
CA ASP A 184 -25.64 13.39 -6.08
C ASP A 184 -26.23 12.53 -7.20
N LYS A 185 -25.76 11.28 -7.33
CA LYS A 185 -26.31 10.30 -8.29
C LYS A 185 -27.59 9.61 -7.80
N LEU A 186 -27.99 9.84 -6.55
CA LEU A 186 -29.24 9.33 -6.01
C LEU A 186 -30.39 10.26 -6.38
N ASP A 187 -31.51 9.67 -6.76
CA ASP A 187 -32.77 10.41 -6.87
C ASP A 187 -33.21 10.92 -5.47
N PRO A 188 -34.21 11.82 -5.39
CA PRO A 188 -34.68 12.34 -4.10
C PRO A 188 -35.12 11.26 -3.11
N ARG A 189 -35.48 10.06 -3.59
CA ARG A 189 -35.91 8.94 -2.76
C ARG A 189 -34.71 8.19 -2.19
N GLY A 190 -33.71 7.88 -3.00
CA GLY A 190 -32.44 7.30 -2.60
C GLY A 190 -31.73 8.16 -1.56
N LYS A 191 -31.72 9.50 -1.74
CA LYS A 191 -31.18 10.45 -0.75
C LYS A 191 -31.86 10.33 0.62
N ARG A 192 -33.19 10.15 0.66
CA ARG A 192 -33.94 9.93 1.92
C ARG A 192 -33.64 8.59 2.56
N ILE A 193 -33.47 7.54 1.77
CA ILE A 193 -33.16 6.18 2.26
C ILE A 193 -31.78 6.18 2.93
N VAL A 194 -30.75 6.70 2.27
CA VAL A 194 -29.38 6.69 2.82
C VAL A 194 -29.22 7.56 4.08
N ALA A 195 -30.05 8.60 4.24
CA ALA A 195 -30.06 9.45 5.43
C ALA A 195 -30.61 8.73 6.68
N ARG A 196 -31.52 7.77 6.49
CA ARG A 196 -32.23 7.07 7.57
C ARG A 196 -31.62 5.71 7.90
N MET A 197 -31.03 5.06 6.91
CA MET A 197 -30.48 3.71 7.01
C MET A 197 -29.15 3.68 7.76
N ASP A 198 -29.08 2.90 8.84
CA ASP A 198 -27.82 2.53 9.49
C ASP A 198 -26.99 1.61 8.59
N CYS A 199 -25.67 1.76 8.63
CA CYS A 199 -24.81 0.99 7.75
C CYS A 199 -24.69 -0.47 8.24
N PRO A 200 -25.04 -1.49 7.42
CA PRO A 200 -25.04 -2.88 7.84
C PRO A 200 -23.65 -3.51 7.99
N CYS A 201 -22.57 -2.74 7.81
CA CYS A 201 -21.22 -3.18 8.11
C CYS A 201 -20.90 -3.26 9.62
N GLY A 202 -21.84 -2.83 10.48
CA GLY A 202 -21.70 -2.88 11.94
C GLY A 202 -21.05 -1.65 12.57
N CYS A 203 -20.85 -0.56 11.80
CA CYS A 203 -20.43 0.71 12.35
C CYS A 203 -21.64 1.59 12.72
N ASP A 204 -21.47 2.50 13.68
CA ASP A 204 -22.54 3.40 14.15
C ASP A 204 -22.84 4.58 13.18
N LYS A 205 -22.49 4.44 11.89
CA LYS A 205 -22.69 5.49 10.88
C LYS A 205 -23.90 5.21 10.00
N LYS A 206 -24.60 6.27 9.59
CA LYS A 206 -25.60 6.24 8.51
C LYS A 206 -24.94 6.04 7.15
N VAL A 207 -25.68 5.48 6.19
CA VAL A 207 -25.17 5.25 4.83
C VAL A 207 -24.77 6.55 4.13
N GLN A 208 -25.51 7.66 4.32
CA GLN A 208 -25.27 8.96 3.67
C GLN A 208 -23.82 9.46 3.88
N GLY A 209 -23.31 9.43 5.11
CA GLY A 209 -21.98 9.96 5.46
C GLY A 209 -20.86 8.92 5.52
N CYS A 210 -21.10 7.68 5.10
CA CYS A 210 -20.13 6.60 5.25
C CYS A 210 -19.39 6.31 3.92
N THR A 211 -18.08 6.08 4.01
CA THR A 211 -17.18 5.81 2.87
C THR A 211 -16.71 4.36 2.81
N CYS A 212 -17.30 3.46 3.59
CA CYS A 212 -16.96 2.04 3.56
C CYS A 212 -17.50 1.36 2.28
N SER A 213 -16.92 0.22 1.92
CA SER A 213 -17.35 -0.57 0.75
C SER A 213 -18.84 -0.92 0.78
N THR A 214 -19.38 -1.18 1.98
CA THR A 214 -20.79 -1.51 2.20
C THR A 214 -21.70 -0.33 1.86
N SER A 215 -21.39 0.88 2.31
CA SER A 215 -22.19 2.07 2.01
C SER A 215 -22.11 2.43 0.53
N SER A 216 -20.95 2.30 -0.12
CA SER A 216 -20.81 2.50 -1.56
C SER A 216 -21.64 1.51 -2.39
N HIS A 217 -21.67 0.22 -2.01
CA HIS A 217 -22.52 -0.77 -2.69
C HIS A 217 -24.01 -0.48 -2.53
N ILE A 218 -24.44 -0.02 -1.35
CA ILE A 218 -25.84 0.38 -1.09
C ILE A 218 -26.22 1.60 -1.94
N LYS A 219 -25.38 2.64 -1.96
CA LYS A 219 -25.61 3.84 -2.79
C LYS A 219 -25.68 3.49 -4.28
N LYS A 220 -24.81 2.60 -4.75
CA LYS A 220 -24.83 2.12 -6.13
C LYS A 220 -26.11 1.35 -6.46
N ALA A 221 -26.57 0.46 -5.59
CA ALA A 221 -27.82 -0.27 -5.78
C ALA A 221 -29.00 0.70 -5.89
N LEU A 222 -29.11 1.67 -4.97
CA LEU A 222 -30.14 2.71 -5.01
C LEU A 222 -30.09 3.62 -6.24
N ALA A 223 -28.91 3.81 -6.85
CA ALA A 223 -28.75 4.61 -8.06
C ALA A 223 -29.01 3.84 -9.37
N THR A 224 -29.00 2.50 -9.35
CA THR A 224 -29.00 1.68 -10.58
C THR A 224 -30.14 0.68 -10.67
N GLU A 225 -30.72 0.26 -9.55
CA GLU A 225 -31.81 -0.70 -9.49
C GLU A 225 -33.17 0.01 -9.44
N ASP A 226 -34.20 -0.61 -10.03
CA ASP A 226 -35.56 -0.05 -10.02
C ASP A 226 -36.32 -0.50 -8.76
N PHE A 227 -36.62 0.45 -7.88
CA PHE A 227 -37.36 0.23 -6.64
C PHE A 227 -38.76 0.89 -6.63
N LYS A 228 -39.30 1.28 -7.80
CA LYS A 228 -40.56 2.05 -7.89
C LYS A 228 -41.74 1.42 -7.14
N ASP A 229 -41.83 0.08 -7.10
CA ASP A 229 -43.00 -0.63 -6.58
C ASP A 229 -42.88 -1.09 -5.12
N LYS A 230 -41.75 -0.82 -4.45
CA LYS A 230 -41.51 -1.26 -3.05
C LYS A 230 -41.56 -0.09 -2.09
N PRO A 231 -42.06 -0.21 -0.84
CA PRO A 231 -41.94 0.84 0.17
C PRO A 231 -40.50 0.99 0.69
N ASP A 232 -40.14 2.18 1.18
CA ASP A 232 -38.77 2.50 1.65
C ASP A 232 -38.25 1.52 2.71
N ASP A 233 -39.11 1.07 3.63
CA ASP A 233 -38.73 0.13 4.70
C ASP A 233 -38.41 -1.27 4.16
N GLU A 234 -39.09 -1.72 3.10
CA GLU A 234 -38.79 -3.00 2.44
C GLU A 234 -37.47 -2.92 1.68
N ILE A 235 -37.20 -1.78 1.03
CA ILE A 235 -35.93 -1.51 0.35
C ILE A 235 -34.79 -1.51 1.38
N MET A 236 -34.92 -0.78 2.49
CA MET A 236 -33.92 -0.77 3.56
C MET A 236 -33.67 -2.17 4.14
N LYS A 237 -34.73 -2.95 4.38
CA LYS A 237 -34.62 -4.33 4.89
C LYS A 237 -33.92 -5.25 3.88
N ALA A 238 -34.23 -5.13 2.59
CA ALA A 238 -33.62 -5.91 1.53
C ALA A 238 -32.12 -5.57 1.38
N LEU A 239 -31.77 -4.28 1.40
CA LEU A 239 -30.39 -3.81 1.33
C LEU A 239 -29.60 -4.21 2.58
N ASN A 240 -30.18 -4.08 3.78
CA ASN A 240 -29.57 -4.56 5.02
C ASN A 240 -29.31 -6.07 4.96
N LYS A 241 -30.28 -6.87 4.53
CA LYS A 241 -30.09 -8.32 4.40
C LYS A 241 -29.00 -8.68 3.38
N ARG A 242 -28.94 -7.96 2.26
CA ARG A 242 -27.98 -8.22 1.17
C ARG A 242 -26.55 -7.85 1.52
N PHE A 243 -26.37 -6.81 2.34
CA PHE A 243 -25.06 -6.21 2.62
C PHE A 243 -24.65 -6.28 4.10
N CYS A 244 -25.34 -7.08 4.91
CA CYS A 244 -24.92 -7.36 6.29
C CYS A 244 -23.71 -8.28 6.29
N SER A 245 -22.60 -7.78 6.84
CA SER A 245 -21.32 -8.48 6.92
C SER A 245 -21.29 -9.59 7.99
N GLY A 246 -22.43 -9.93 8.61
CA GLY A 246 -22.55 -10.87 9.73
C GLY A 246 -23.39 -12.12 9.46
N ALA A 247 -23.54 -12.53 8.19
CA ALA A 247 -24.25 -13.76 7.83
C ALA A 247 -23.28 -14.82 7.26
N MET A 248 -22.38 -15.31 8.13
CA MET A 248 -21.94 -16.70 8.27
C MET A 248 -21.04 -16.82 9.50
#